data_AF-A0A815ZY90-F1
#
_entry.id   AF-A0A815ZY90-F1
#
_cell.length_a   1.000
_cell.length_b   1.000
_cell.length_c   1.000
_cell.angle_alpha   90.00
_cell.angle_beta   90.00
_cell.angle_gamma   90.00
#
_symmetry.space_group_name_H-M   'P 1'
#
loop_
_entity.id
_entity.type
_entity.pdbx_description
1 polymer ?
#
loop_
_entity_poly.entity_id
_entity_poly.type
_entity_poly.pdbx_seq_one_letter_code
_entity_poly.pdbx_strand_id
1 'polypeptide(L)'
;MLLEVPPRFQWDHGNGYCGEVSLQCIGLYYGAWISQGLIRDLNRGEFLLQRMPFNDKRDPLSTISLLHFKYDEWDWKNSHSAQYRDFCRWMKLSLLRKHPIMFGTFLPDDNCDDYDHIVPAIGIRYRYPNEYDPDDILIYYDLYSSKSI
;
A
#
# COMPACT_ATOMS: atom_id res chain seq x y z
N MET A 1 0.99 0.18 17.91
CA MET A 1 2.36 0.47 17.45
C MET A 1 2.31 1.39 16.25
N LEU A 2 3.36 2.16 16.02
CA LEU A 2 3.47 3.11 14.90
C LEU A 2 4.91 3.08 14.37
N LEU A 3 5.07 3.01 13.05
CA LEU A 3 6.35 3.07 12.37
C LEU A 3 6.68 4.52 12.00
N GLU A 4 7.97 4.87 11.99
CA GLU A 4 8.45 6.20 11.62
C GLU A 4 8.48 6.40 10.09
N VAL A 5 7.37 6.12 9.42
CA VAL A 5 7.22 6.30 7.97
C VAL A 5 6.94 7.78 7.71
N PRO A 6 7.78 8.51 6.94
CA PRO A 6 7.54 9.93 6.70
C PRO A 6 6.31 10.16 5.81
N PRO A 7 5.36 11.04 6.18
CA PRO A 7 4.18 11.32 5.36
C PRO A 7 4.54 12.08 4.08
N ARG A 8 3.82 11.81 2.99
CA ARG A 8 3.94 12.53 1.72
C ARG A 8 2.56 12.77 1.12
N PHE A 9 2.49 13.77 0.26
CA PHE A 9 1.29 14.12 -0.49
C PHE A 9 1.41 13.59 -1.90
N GLN A 10 0.35 12.97 -2.41
CA GLN A 10 0.31 12.66 -3.83
C GLN A 10 0.22 13.95 -4.66
N TRP A 11 0.77 13.93 -5.86
CA TRP A 11 0.57 15.02 -6.80
C TRP A 11 -0.85 15.03 -7.38
N ASP A 12 -1.45 16.22 -7.45
CA ASP A 12 -2.78 16.44 -8.03
C ASP A 12 -2.70 16.63 -9.55
N HIS A 13 -2.17 15.62 -10.24
CA HIS A 13 -2.05 15.56 -11.70
C HIS A 13 -1.92 14.11 -12.16
N GLY A 14 -2.09 13.83 -13.45
CA GLY A 14 -1.75 12.52 -14.04
C GLY A 14 -2.61 11.38 -13.49
N ASN A 15 -3.88 11.70 -13.18
CA ASN A 15 -4.89 10.80 -12.60
C ASN A 15 -4.53 10.24 -11.20
N GLY A 16 -3.68 10.95 -10.45
CA GLY A 16 -3.28 10.57 -9.11
C GLY A 16 -2.01 9.71 -9.07
N TYR A 17 -1.37 9.69 -7.90
CA TYR A 17 -0.08 9.03 -7.66
C TYR A 17 -0.12 8.17 -6.39
N CYS A 18 -1.29 7.71 -5.97
CA CYS A 18 -1.52 7.05 -4.68
C CYS A 18 -0.57 5.87 -4.43
N GLY A 19 -0.39 5.00 -5.43
CA GLY A 19 0.58 3.90 -5.38
C GLY A 19 2.02 4.38 -5.33
N GLU A 20 2.39 5.35 -6.17
CA GLU A 20 3.76 5.87 -6.22
C GLU A 20 4.15 6.60 -4.94
N VAL A 21 3.27 7.43 -4.39
CA VAL A 21 3.53 8.12 -3.13
C VAL A 21 3.52 7.15 -1.94
N SER A 22 2.69 6.11 -1.97
CA SER A 22 2.73 5.04 -0.97
C SER A 22 4.12 4.39 -0.94
N LEU A 23 4.66 4.05 -2.12
CA LEU A 23 6.00 3.49 -2.22
C LEU A 23 7.08 4.51 -1.84
N GLN A 24 6.90 5.80 -2.15
CA GLN A 24 7.82 6.85 -1.71
C GLN A 24 7.86 6.96 -0.17
N CYS A 25 6.70 6.98 0.50
CA CYS A 25 6.61 7.00 1.97
C CYS A 25 7.39 5.83 2.58
N ILE A 26 7.14 4.61 2.08
CA ILE A 26 7.80 3.39 2.58
C ILE A 26 9.28 3.36 2.21
N GLY A 27 9.66 3.81 1.02
CA GLY A 27 11.06 3.91 0.62
C GLY A 27 11.86 4.79 1.59
N LEU A 28 11.27 5.90 2.01
CA LEU A 28 11.88 6.82 2.96
C LEU A 28 12.06 6.21 4.35
N TYR A 29 11.13 5.37 4.79
CA TYR A 29 11.29 4.59 6.02
C TYR A 29 12.55 3.71 5.99
N TYR A 30 12.92 3.21 4.81
CA TYR A 30 14.17 2.45 4.59
C TYR A 30 15.37 3.32 4.18
N GLY A 31 15.25 4.65 4.21
CA GLY A 31 16.33 5.58 3.87
C GLY A 31 16.51 5.84 2.36
N ALA A 32 15.59 5.36 1.51
CA ALA A 32 15.62 5.58 0.07
C ALA A 32 14.62 6.68 -0.34
N TRP A 33 15.11 7.80 -0.87
CA TRP A 33 14.24 8.79 -1.51
C TRP A 33 14.09 8.48 -3.00
N ILE A 34 12.85 8.40 -3.47
CA ILE A 34 12.48 8.18 -4.88
C ILE A 34 11.32 9.11 -5.19
N SER A 35 11.32 9.78 -6.35
CA SER A 35 10.22 10.66 -6.73
C SER A 35 9.00 9.86 -7.24
N GLN A 36 7.79 10.38 -7.01
CA GLN A 36 6.55 9.76 -7.50
C GLN A 36 6.56 9.61 -9.03
N GLY A 37 7.07 10.63 -9.74
CA GLY A 37 7.27 10.59 -11.18
C GLY A 37 8.24 9.50 -11.65
N LEU A 38 9.38 9.31 -10.98
CA LEU A 38 10.32 8.25 -11.34
C LEU A 38 9.70 6.85 -11.17
N ILE A 39 8.92 6.65 -10.11
CA ILE A 39 8.20 5.37 -9.90
C ILE A 39 7.22 5.13 -11.04
N ARG A 40 6.44 6.15 -11.43
CA ARG A 40 5.50 6.11 -12.55
C ARG A 40 6.21 5.83 -13.89
N ASP A 41 7.33 6.49 -14.16
CA ASP A 41 8.12 6.30 -15.38
C ASP A 41 8.69 4.88 -15.47
N LEU A 42 9.19 4.33 -14.36
CA LEU A 42 9.63 2.94 -14.29
C LEU A 42 8.47 1.95 -14.49
N ASN A 43 7.27 2.34 -14.07
CA ASN A 43 6.03 1.63 -14.36
C ASN A 43 5.43 1.97 -15.74
N ARG A 44 6.23 2.56 -16.65
CA ARG A 44 5.86 2.86 -18.04
C ARG A 44 4.67 3.81 -18.18
N GLY A 45 4.51 4.72 -17.22
CA GLY A 45 3.41 5.69 -17.20
C GLY A 45 2.10 5.15 -16.64
N GLU A 46 2.09 3.92 -16.10
CA GLU A 46 0.90 3.27 -15.53
C GLU A 46 0.89 3.37 -13.98
N PHE A 47 -0.30 3.23 -13.38
CA PHE A 47 -0.45 3.26 -11.92
C PHE A 47 0.21 2.06 -11.24
N LEU A 48 0.97 2.33 -10.18
CA LEU A 48 1.56 1.25 -9.37
C LEU A 48 0.46 0.47 -8.63
N LEU A 49 0.58 -0.86 -8.55
CA LEU A 49 -0.33 -1.81 -7.88
C LEU A 49 -1.78 -1.89 -8.40
N GLN A 50 -2.17 -1.10 -9.40
CA GLN A 50 -3.42 -1.33 -10.12
C GLN A 50 -3.24 -2.47 -11.13
N ARG A 51 -3.51 -3.71 -10.71
CA ARG A 51 -3.58 -4.86 -11.63
C ARG A 51 -4.87 -4.80 -12.45
N MET A 52 -4.98 -3.81 -13.33
CA MET A 52 -6.07 -3.81 -14.31
C MET A 52 -5.82 -4.95 -15.32
N PRO A 53 -6.85 -5.73 -15.69
CA PRO A 53 -6.74 -6.74 -16.75
C PRO A 53 -6.48 -6.16 -18.15
N PHE A 54 -6.35 -4.83 -18.26
CA PHE A 54 -6.33 -4.09 -19.53
C PHE A 54 -4.94 -3.65 -20.03
N ASN A 55 -3.84 -4.00 -19.35
CA ASN A 55 -2.52 -3.57 -19.83
C ASN A 55 -1.48 -4.68 -19.75
N ASP A 56 -1.19 -5.27 -20.91
CA ASP A 56 -0.04 -6.14 -21.23
C ASP A 56 1.34 -5.48 -20.97
N LYS A 57 1.36 -4.31 -20.32
CA LYS A 57 2.51 -3.40 -20.38
C LYS A 57 3.59 -3.67 -19.34
N ARG A 58 3.33 -4.29 -18.19
CA ARG A 58 4.32 -4.81 -17.21
C ARG A 58 3.60 -5.20 -15.91
N ASP A 59 4.04 -6.27 -15.24
CA ASP A 59 3.59 -6.57 -13.87
C ASP A 59 4.01 -5.41 -12.94
N PRO A 60 3.07 -4.70 -12.29
CA PRO A 60 3.40 -3.57 -11.42
C PRO A 60 4.43 -3.91 -10.32
N LEU A 61 4.48 -5.18 -9.90
CA LEU A 61 5.44 -5.64 -8.91
C LEU A 61 6.89 -5.69 -9.42
N SER A 62 7.07 -5.79 -10.74
CA SER A 62 8.41 -5.68 -11.32
C SER A 62 9.01 -4.29 -11.17
N THR A 63 8.19 -3.23 -11.06
CA THR A 63 8.67 -1.87 -10.76
C THR A 63 9.26 -1.78 -9.35
N ILE A 64 8.64 -2.43 -8.37
CA ILE A 64 9.17 -2.54 -6.99
C ILE A 64 10.53 -3.24 -7.01
N SER A 65 10.66 -4.30 -7.81
CA SER A 65 11.93 -5.03 -7.98
C SER A 65 13.02 -4.20 -8.68
N LEU A 66 12.66 -3.42 -9.71
CA LEU A 66 13.60 -2.51 -10.40
C LEU A 66 14.14 -1.40 -9.50
N LEU A 67 13.36 -1.01 -8.50
CA LEU A 67 13.78 -0.09 -7.44
C LEU A 67 14.58 -0.76 -6.32
N HIS A 68 14.91 -2.05 -6.49
CA HIS A 68 15.68 -2.87 -5.54
C HIS A 68 15.03 -3.09 -4.18
N PHE A 69 13.71 -2.91 -4.06
CA PHE A 69 12.99 -3.30 -2.86
C PHE A 69 12.78 -4.81 -2.81
N LYS A 70 12.88 -5.37 -1.60
CA LYS A 70 12.36 -6.71 -1.29
C LYS A 70 10.96 -6.54 -0.73
N TYR A 71 10.01 -7.36 -1.18
CA TYR A 71 8.62 -7.28 -0.76
C TYR A 71 8.04 -8.68 -0.55
N ASP A 72 7.05 -8.76 0.34
CA ASP A 72 6.16 -9.92 0.49
C ASP A 72 4.78 -9.53 -0.09
N GLU A 73 4.21 -10.35 -0.96
CA GLU A 73 2.83 -10.18 -1.47
C GLU A 73 1.86 -11.04 -0.64
N TRP A 74 0.63 -10.54 -0.44
CA TRP A 74 -0.45 -11.36 0.09
C TRP A 74 -0.80 -12.49 -0.89
N ASP A 75 -0.72 -13.74 -0.43
CA ASP A 75 -1.02 -14.92 -1.25
C ASP A 75 -2.53 -15.18 -1.35
N TRP A 76 -3.20 -14.32 -2.11
CA TRP A 76 -4.65 -14.41 -2.35
C TRP A 76 -5.05 -15.68 -3.11
N LYS A 77 -4.13 -16.33 -3.83
CA LYS A 77 -4.40 -17.52 -4.66
C LYS A 77 -4.53 -18.79 -3.84
N ASN A 78 -3.72 -18.91 -2.77
CA ASN A 78 -3.73 -20.09 -1.90
C ASN A 78 -4.47 -19.87 -0.58
N SER A 79 -5.14 -18.72 -0.40
CA SER A 79 -5.95 -18.44 0.78
C SER A 79 -7.33 -19.11 0.72
N HIS A 80 -7.83 -19.59 1.86
CA HIS A 80 -9.18 -20.17 1.98
C HIS A 80 -10.29 -19.14 1.65
N SER A 81 -11.48 -19.62 1.28
CA SER A 81 -12.66 -18.76 1.07
C SER A 81 -13.08 -18.03 2.35
N ALA A 82 -13.42 -16.74 2.23
CA ALA A 82 -13.43 -15.70 3.28
C ALA A 82 -12.02 -15.20 3.71
N GLN A 83 -11.35 -14.49 2.80
CA GLN A 83 -9.93 -14.09 2.95
C GLN A 83 -9.68 -12.93 3.92
N TYR A 84 -10.69 -12.10 4.26
CA TYR A 84 -10.45 -10.83 4.94
C TYR A 84 -9.81 -10.99 6.33
N ARG A 85 -10.19 -12.02 7.10
CA ARG A 85 -9.62 -12.25 8.44
C ARG A 85 -8.14 -12.59 8.37
N ASP A 86 -7.79 -13.48 7.45
CA ASP A 86 -6.41 -13.90 7.24
C ASP A 86 -5.58 -12.77 6.65
N PHE A 87 -6.15 -11.96 5.75
CA PHE A 87 -5.53 -10.75 5.21
C PHE A 87 -5.25 -9.71 6.31
N CYS A 88 -6.24 -9.35 7.13
CA CYS A 88 -6.06 -8.39 8.23
C CYS A 88 -5.04 -8.91 9.25
N ARG A 89 -5.04 -10.21 9.54
CA ARG A 89 -4.03 -10.85 10.39
C ARG A 89 -2.63 -10.79 9.76
N TRP A 90 -2.51 -11.05 8.46
CA TRP A 90 -1.25 -10.92 7.73
C TRP A 90 -0.72 -9.48 7.79
N MET A 91 -1.61 -8.49 7.60
CA MET A 91 -1.24 -7.08 7.72
C MET A 91 -0.72 -6.75 9.12
N LYS A 92 -1.45 -7.17 10.17
CA LYS A 92 -1.01 -7.02 11.56
C LYS A 92 0.39 -7.61 11.77
N LEU A 93 0.61 -8.86 11.37
CA LEU A 93 1.88 -9.55 11.59
C LEU A 93 3.03 -8.91 10.81
N SER A 94 2.79 -8.36 9.62
CA SER A 94 3.80 -7.61 8.85
C SER A 94 4.16 -6.29 9.53
N LEU A 95 3.17 -5.53 10.01
CA LEU A 95 3.41 -4.31 10.79
C LEU A 95 4.18 -4.59 12.09
N LEU A 96 3.81 -5.64 12.82
CA LEU A 96 4.52 -6.08 14.04
C LEU A 96 5.98 -6.43 13.79
N ARG A 97 6.31 -6.93 12.58
CA ARG A 97 7.70 -7.16 12.12
C ARG A 97 8.39 -5.90 11.60
N LYS A 98 7.78 -4.72 11.75
CA LYS A 98 8.26 -3.43 11.28
C LYS A 98 8.35 -3.32 9.75
N HIS A 99 7.47 -4.01 9.03
CA HIS A 99 7.30 -3.84 7.60
C HIS A 99 6.02 -3.04 7.32
N PRO A 100 6.14 -1.79 6.81
CA PRO A 100 5.00 -1.04 6.30
C PRO A 100 4.33 -1.79 5.13
N ILE A 101 3.05 -1.51 4.89
CA ILE A 101 2.25 -2.25 3.90
C ILE A 101 1.61 -1.27 2.94
N MET A 102 1.60 -1.59 1.65
CA MET A 102 0.73 -0.94 0.67
C MET A 102 -0.50 -1.80 0.47
N PHE A 103 -1.69 -1.20 0.51
CA PHE A 103 -2.93 -1.91 0.26
C PHE A 103 -3.94 -1.03 -0.49
N GLY A 104 -4.86 -1.67 -1.21
CA GLY A 104 -5.98 -1.01 -1.88
C GLY A 104 -7.13 -0.77 -0.91
N THR A 105 -7.79 0.39 -1.05
CA THR A 105 -9.01 0.79 -0.35
C THR A 105 -10.00 1.37 -1.36
N PHE A 106 -11.27 1.47 -0.96
CA PHE A 106 -12.31 2.18 -1.69
C PHE A 106 -12.42 3.61 -1.16
N LEU A 107 -12.54 4.59 -2.04
CA LEU A 107 -12.99 5.92 -1.68
C LEU A 107 -14.53 5.90 -1.60
N PRO A 108 -15.12 6.44 -0.52
CA PRO A 108 -16.55 6.36 -0.30
C PRO A 108 -17.39 7.14 -1.33
N ASP A 109 -16.77 8.06 -2.07
CA ASP A 109 -17.46 8.99 -2.98
C ASP A 109 -17.23 8.69 -4.47
N ASP A 110 -16.43 7.67 -4.81
CA ASP A 110 -16.22 7.25 -6.19
C ASP A 110 -17.10 6.04 -6.49
N ASN A 111 -17.94 6.11 -7.53
CA ASN A 111 -18.81 4.99 -7.95
C ASN A 111 -17.98 3.94 -8.72
N CYS A 112 -16.88 3.46 -8.11
CA CYS A 112 -16.05 2.42 -8.67
C CYS A 112 -16.39 1.09 -8.00
N ASP A 113 -16.68 0.06 -8.81
CA ASP A 113 -16.87 -1.32 -8.33
C ASP A 113 -15.54 -1.98 -7.91
N ASP A 114 -14.41 -1.31 -8.12
CA ASP A 114 -13.04 -1.77 -7.86
C ASP A 114 -12.31 -0.85 -6.84
N TYR A 115 -11.26 -1.37 -6.19
CA TYR A 115 -10.37 -0.56 -5.35
C TYR A 115 -9.76 0.58 -6.17
N ASP A 116 -9.93 1.82 -5.71
CA ASP A 116 -9.61 3.05 -6.45
C ASP A 116 -8.48 3.87 -5.80
N HIS A 117 -8.07 3.51 -4.57
CA HIS A 117 -7.02 4.21 -3.84
C HIS A 117 -6.03 3.24 -3.20
N ILE A 118 -4.74 3.60 -3.21
CA ILE A 118 -3.67 2.80 -2.62
C ILE A 118 -2.99 3.63 -1.56
N VAL A 119 -2.91 3.08 -0.34
CA VAL A 119 -2.41 3.81 0.83
C VAL A 119 -1.35 3.00 1.59
N PRO A 120 -0.40 3.66 2.27
CA PRO A 120 0.56 2.99 3.13
C PRO A 120 -0.02 2.83 4.53
N ALA A 121 -0.16 1.60 5.00
CA ALA A 121 -0.34 1.30 6.42
C ALA A 121 1.01 1.43 7.15
N ILE A 122 0.99 2.20 8.23
CA ILE A 122 2.18 2.59 8.99
C ILE A 122 2.11 2.14 10.45
N GLY A 123 0.98 1.60 10.88
CA GLY A 123 0.80 1.22 12.27
C GLY A 123 -0.50 0.47 12.48
N ILE A 124 -0.64 -0.03 13.69
CA ILE A 124 -1.84 -0.74 14.13
C ILE A 124 -1.98 -0.65 15.63
N ARG A 125 -3.20 -0.36 16.10
CA ARG A 125 -3.62 -0.54 17.49
C ARG A 125 -4.32 -1.88 17.60
N TYR A 126 -3.86 -2.73 18.50
CA TYR A 126 -4.32 -4.11 18.63
C TYR A 126 -4.38 -4.53 20.10
N ARG A 127 -5.16 -5.57 20.40
CA ARG A 127 -5.17 -6.25 21.71
C ARG A 127 -4.44 -7.59 21.65
N TYR A 128 -4.78 -8.42 20.67
CA TYR A 128 -4.20 -9.76 20.49
C TYR A 128 -3.24 -9.77 19.28
N PRO A 129 -1.92 -9.97 19.46
CA PRO A 129 -0.94 -9.76 18.39
C PRO A 129 -0.98 -10.83 17.29
N ASN A 130 -1.38 -12.06 17.61
CA ASN A 130 -1.26 -13.22 16.71
C ASN A 130 -2.57 -13.65 16.06
N GLU A 131 -3.67 -12.97 16.36
CA GLU A 131 -5.03 -13.34 15.96
C GLU A 131 -5.67 -12.19 15.18
N TYR A 132 -6.67 -12.50 14.37
CA TYR A 132 -7.57 -11.48 13.85
C TYR A 132 -8.42 -10.93 15.00
N ASP A 133 -8.51 -9.61 15.14
CA ASP A 133 -9.37 -8.96 16.12
C ASP A 133 -10.18 -7.86 15.41
N PRO A 134 -11.52 -7.91 15.40
CA PRO A 134 -12.33 -6.88 14.75
C PRO A 134 -12.17 -5.49 15.39
N ASP A 135 -11.63 -5.40 16.61
CA ASP A 135 -11.35 -4.13 17.29
C ASP A 135 -9.97 -3.54 16.94
N ASP A 136 -9.19 -4.21 16.09
CA ASP A 136 -7.94 -3.66 15.58
C ASP A 136 -8.19 -2.37 14.80
N ILE A 137 -7.35 -1.37 15.02
CA ILE A 137 -7.37 -0.13 14.23
C ILE A 137 -6.08 -0.02 13.45
N LEU A 138 -6.19 -0.12 12.12
CA LEU A 138 -5.12 0.17 11.19
C LEU A 138 -4.87 1.68 11.15
N ILE A 139 -3.60 2.08 11.17
CA ILE A 139 -3.19 3.48 11.05
C ILE A 139 -2.49 3.63 9.70
N TYR A 140 -2.93 4.56 8.88
CA TYR A 140 -2.44 4.75 7.51
C TYR A 140 -2.41 6.24 7.12
N TYR A 141 -1.70 6.58 6.04
CA TYR A 141 -1.79 7.91 5.44
C TYR A 141 -2.82 7.93 4.33
N ASP A 142 -3.69 8.94 4.31
CA ASP A 142 -4.67 9.17 3.23
C ASP A 142 -4.03 9.67 1.93
N LEU A 143 -2.79 10.20 2.02
CA LEU A 143 -2.01 10.80 0.94
C LEU A 143 -2.53 12.14 0.40
N TYR A 144 -3.60 12.67 1.00
CA TYR A 144 -4.18 13.98 0.74
C TYR A 144 -3.85 14.99 1.85
N SER A 145 -3.42 14.49 3.00
CA SER A 145 -3.02 15.26 4.18
C SER A 145 -1.67 14.76 4.73
N SER A 146 -0.99 15.60 5.51
CA SER A 146 0.23 15.20 6.23
C SER A 146 -0.08 14.42 7.52
N LYS A 147 -1.35 14.06 7.75
CA LYS A 147 -1.82 13.42 8.97
C LYS A 147 -2.14 11.96 8.70
N SER A 148 -1.80 11.10 9.66
CA SER A 148 -2.31 9.73 9.67
C SER A 148 -3.76 9.72 10.16
N ILE A 149 -4.57 8.84 9.59
CA ILE A 149 -5.94 8.54 10.02
C ILE A 149 -5.92 7.34 10.96
#